data_AF-A0A2V9IA40-F1
#
_entry.id   AF-A0A2V9IA40-F1
#
_cell.length_a   1.000
_cell.length_b   1.000
_cell.length_c   1.000
_cell.angle_alpha   90.00
_cell.angle_beta   90.00
_cell.angle_gamma   90.00
#
_symmetry.space_group_name_H-M   'P 1'
#
loop_
_entity.id
_entity.type
_entity.pdbx_description
1 polymer ?
#
loop_
_entity_poly.entity_id
_entity_poly.type
_entity_poly.pdbx_seq_one_letter_code
_entity_poly.pdbx_strand_id
1 'polypeptide(L)'
;MKRRALWLTAAILAAILLGPRPVSTGAAPLGSSEWTPQQQWFHDARFGMFIHWGVYSTLEDGEWVMNNRGMTVAEYEKLPPQFNPTQFDAAEWVALAKAAGAKYITITSKHHDGFAMFGTKQSSWNIVDRTPWGRDPLQRLADECHKQGVKLFFYYSQLDWHNPDYYPLGRTGHTAGRPPGGNWSKYLDYMDAQLTELLTNYGPIGGIWFDGWWDKPDADWRLPQTYALIHRLQPTALIGSNHHRSPNP
;
A
#
# COMPACT_ATOMS: atom_id res chain seq x y z
N MET A 1 15.89 13.00 97.22
CA MET A 1 14.66 12.18 97.29
C MET A 1 13.64 12.68 96.26
N LYS A 2 13.32 11.80 95.30
CA LYS A 2 12.17 11.73 94.38
C LYS A 2 11.29 12.99 94.19
N ARG A 3 11.31 13.54 92.97
CA ARG A 3 10.17 14.24 92.32
C ARG A 3 10.23 13.89 90.82
N ARG A 4 9.62 12.78 90.37
CA ARG A 4 8.28 12.69 89.74
C ARG A 4 7.98 13.91 88.85
N ALA A 5 8.26 13.77 87.55
CA ALA A 5 7.72 14.64 86.51
C ALA A 5 6.73 13.83 85.67
N LEU A 6 5.51 14.35 85.61
CA LEU A 6 4.39 13.88 84.79
C LEU A 6 4.75 14.02 83.31
N TRP A 7 4.48 12.98 82.52
CA TRP A 7 4.39 13.09 81.08
C TRP A 7 2.98 13.55 80.73
N LEU A 8 2.82 14.84 80.41
CA LEU A 8 1.61 15.35 79.76
C LEU A 8 1.66 14.96 78.28
N THR A 9 0.62 14.25 77.85
CA THR A 9 0.25 14.03 76.45
C THR A 9 -0.06 15.36 75.78
N ALA A 10 0.81 15.81 74.86
CA ALA A 10 0.48 16.86 73.91
C ALA A 10 -0.09 16.21 72.64
N ALA A 11 -1.41 16.31 72.46
CA ALA A 11 -2.07 16.01 71.21
C ALA A 11 -1.66 17.08 70.17
N ILE A 12 -0.89 16.69 69.17
CA ILE A 12 -0.61 17.55 68.02
C ILE A 12 -1.83 17.46 67.09
N LEU A 13 -2.67 18.50 67.10
CA LEU A 13 -3.59 18.78 66.01
C LEU A 13 -2.75 19.15 64.78
N ALA A 14 -2.56 18.20 63.86
CA ALA A 14 -2.10 18.52 62.51
C ALA A 14 -3.28 19.13 61.75
N ALA A 15 -3.31 20.45 61.64
CA ALA A 15 -4.18 21.14 60.70
C ALA A 15 -3.77 20.74 59.28
N ILE A 16 -4.57 19.90 58.63
CA ILE A 16 -4.40 19.58 57.22
C ILE A 16 -4.81 20.82 56.43
N LEU A 17 -3.83 21.66 56.08
CA LEU A 17 -3.98 22.67 55.04
C LEU A 17 -4.19 21.94 53.71
N LEU A 18 -5.45 21.73 53.33
CA LEU A 18 -5.85 21.38 51.97
C LEU A 18 -5.58 22.58 51.07
N GLY A 19 -4.32 22.76 50.69
CA GLY A 19 -3.99 23.58 49.52
C GLY A 19 -4.68 23.00 48.28
N PRO A 20 -5.07 23.83 47.31
CA PRO A 20 -5.69 23.33 46.09
C PRO A 20 -4.77 22.29 45.47
N ARG A 21 -5.24 21.04 45.40
CA ARG A 21 -4.54 19.99 44.65
C ARG A 21 -4.44 20.50 43.21
N PRO A 22 -3.26 20.45 42.58
CA PRO A 22 -3.21 20.65 41.15
C PRO A 22 -4.16 19.62 40.55
N VAL A 23 -5.16 20.10 39.83
CA VAL A 23 -5.96 19.24 38.97
C VAL A 23 -4.95 18.64 38.03
N SER A 24 -4.62 17.37 38.23
CA SER A 24 -3.96 16.57 37.21
C SER A 24 -4.97 16.51 36.09
N THR A 25 -4.86 17.44 35.15
CA THR A 25 -5.45 17.29 33.84
C THR A 25 -4.69 16.14 33.20
N GLY A 26 -5.12 14.92 33.52
CA GLY A 26 -4.78 13.70 32.81
C GLY A 26 -5.37 13.74 31.41
N ALA A 27 -5.08 14.79 30.65
CA ALA A 27 -4.83 14.63 29.24
C ALA A 27 -3.36 14.23 29.17
N ALA A 28 -3.10 12.94 28.89
CA ALA A 28 -1.81 12.61 28.31
C ALA A 28 -1.57 13.62 27.18
N PRO A 29 -0.39 14.26 27.08
CA PRO A 29 -0.07 14.98 25.85
C PRO A 29 -0.38 14.01 24.71
N LEU A 30 -1.00 14.49 23.63
CA LEU A 30 -1.16 13.71 22.40
C LEU A 30 0.22 13.13 22.08
N GLY A 31 0.41 11.86 22.49
CA GLY A 31 1.73 11.35 22.77
C GLY A 31 2.49 11.33 21.46
N SER A 32 3.71 11.83 21.48
CA SER A 32 4.71 11.60 20.44
C SER A 32 4.66 10.11 20.07
N SER A 33 4.02 9.77 18.95
CA SER A 33 4.11 8.41 18.43
C SER A 33 5.57 8.23 18.06
N GLU A 34 6.34 7.48 18.85
CA GLU A 34 7.62 7.00 18.38
C GLU A 34 7.32 6.20 17.12
N TRP A 35 7.69 6.77 15.97
CA TRP A 35 7.54 6.10 14.70
C TRP A 35 8.24 4.75 14.77
N THR A 36 7.64 3.72 14.17
CA THR A 36 8.36 2.47 13.95
C THR A 36 9.64 2.76 13.16
N PRO A 37 10.69 1.92 13.26
CA PRO A 37 11.92 2.14 12.49
C PRO A 37 11.67 2.32 10.98
N GLN A 38 10.62 1.68 10.45
CA GLN A 38 10.22 1.78 9.04
C GLN A 38 9.54 3.12 8.73
N GLN A 39 8.67 3.60 9.63
CA GLN A 39 8.05 4.93 9.51
C GLN A 39 9.12 6.03 9.61
N GLN A 40 10.06 5.91 10.55
CA GLN A 40 11.20 6.80 10.67
C GLN A 40 12.07 6.78 9.40
N TRP A 41 12.40 5.59 8.88
CA TRP A 41 13.11 5.46 7.62
C TRP A 41 12.39 6.16 6.47
N PHE A 42 11.07 5.99 6.32
CA PHE A 42 10.32 6.61 5.22
C PHE A 42 10.26 8.13 5.37
N HIS A 43 10.07 8.61 6.59
CA HIS A 43 10.15 10.02 6.89
C HIS A 43 11.51 10.58 6.46
N ASP A 44 12.62 9.94 6.85
CA ASP A 44 13.98 10.41 6.55
C ASP A 44 14.36 10.21 5.08
N ALA A 45 13.76 9.24 4.40
CA ALA A 45 13.95 8.97 2.98
C ALA A 45 13.54 10.17 2.12
N ARG A 46 12.46 10.87 2.51
CA ARG A 46 11.89 12.11 1.90
C ARG A 46 11.44 11.99 0.45
N PHE A 47 12.29 11.49 -0.42
CA PHE A 47 12.14 11.50 -1.86
C PHE A 47 12.17 10.09 -2.43
N GLY A 48 11.18 9.77 -3.24
CA GLY A 48 11.09 8.55 -4.03
C GLY A 48 10.57 8.84 -5.43
N MET A 49 10.76 7.87 -6.33
CA MET A 49 10.33 7.95 -7.73
C MET A 49 9.10 7.07 -7.95
N PHE A 50 8.05 7.63 -8.55
CA PHE A 50 6.85 6.88 -8.92
C PHE A 50 6.90 6.53 -10.41
N ILE A 51 6.65 5.27 -10.74
CA ILE A 51 6.60 4.76 -12.12
C ILE A 51 5.19 4.22 -12.37
N HIS A 52 4.45 4.92 -13.24
CA HIS A 52 3.24 4.39 -13.87
C HIS A 52 3.61 3.82 -15.22
N TRP A 53 3.59 2.49 -15.30
CA TRP A 53 3.90 1.78 -16.53
C TRP A 53 3.02 0.53 -16.65
N GLY A 54 2.43 0.35 -17.83
CA GLY A 54 1.49 -0.73 -18.12
C GLY A 54 1.11 -0.75 -19.59
N VAL A 55 0.17 -1.62 -19.95
CA VAL A 55 -0.25 -1.76 -21.35
C VAL A 55 -0.91 -0.47 -21.89
N TYR A 56 -1.50 0.35 -21.02
CA TYR A 56 -1.97 1.70 -21.37
C TYR A 56 -0.91 2.59 -22.03
N SER A 57 0.37 2.37 -21.75
CA SER A 57 1.46 3.13 -22.37
C SER A 57 1.52 2.96 -23.90
N THR A 58 0.94 1.88 -24.45
CA THR A 58 0.82 1.68 -25.91
C THR A 58 -0.10 2.70 -26.59
N LEU A 59 -1.02 3.31 -25.84
CA LEU A 59 -1.98 4.29 -26.35
C LEU A 59 -1.54 5.74 -26.15
N GLU A 60 -0.51 5.96 -25.32
CA GLU A 60 0.07 7.29 -25.04
C GLU A 60 -0.95 8.34 -24.57
N ASP A 61 -2.07 7.92 -23.98
CA ASP A 61 -3.20 8.79 -23.57
C ASP A 61 -3.61 8.59 -22.10
N GLY A 62 -2.62 8.35 -21.25
CA GLY A 62 -2.80 8.17 -19.82
C GLY A 62 -3.37 6.80 -19.42
N GLU A 63 -3.18 6.47 -18.15
CA GLU A 63 -3.53 5.19 -17.53
C GLU A 63 -5.04 4.97 -17.35
N TRP A 64 -5.83 6.04 -17.46
CA TRP A 64 -7.30 6.02 -17.42
C TRP A 64 -7.97 5.85 -18.78
N VAL A 65 -7.20 5.71 -19.86
CA VAL A 65 -7.71 5.67 -21.25
C VAL A 65 -8.83 4.64 -21.47
N MET A 66 -8.79 3.49 -20.80
CA MET A 66 -9.85 2.47 -20.88
C MET A 66 -11.22 3.04 -20.45
N ASN A 67 -11.25 3.75 -19.32
CA ASN A 67 -12.46 4.37 -18.81
C ASN A 67 -12.83 5.63 -19.62
N ASN A 68 -11.87 6.51 -19.88
CA ASN A 68 -12.12 7.83 -20.47
C ASN A 68 -12.59 7.75 -21.92
N ARG A 69 -12.11 6.76 -22.68
CA ARG A 69 -12.56 6.49 -24.06
C ARG A 69 -13.70 5.49 -24.14
N GLY A 70 -14.20 5.00 -23.01
CA GLY A 70 -15.31 4.05 -22.97
C GLY A 70 -14.98 2.69 -23.59
N MET A 71 -13.73 2.23 -23.51
CA MET A 71 -13.28 0.98 -24.13
C MET A 71 -13.86 -0.23 -23.41
N THR A 72 -14.27 -1.23 -24.19
CA THR A 72 -14.64 -2.55 -23.69
C THR A 72 -13.39 -3.37 -23.35
N VAL A 73 -13.53 -4.38 -22.48
CA VAL A 73 -12.47 -5.36 -22.23
C VAL A 73 -11.97 -5.97 -23.54
N ALA A 74 -12.87 -6.37 -24.44
CA ALA A 74 -12.51 -6.99 -25.72
C ALA A 74 -11.67 -6.08 -26.65
N GLU A 75 -11.87 -4.76 -26.59
CA GLU A 75 -11.03 -3.81 -27.33
C GLU A 75 -9.67 -3.63 -26.65
N TYR A 76 -9.67 -3.53 -25.32
CA TYR A 76 -8.46 -3.32 -24.54
C TYR A 76 -7.51 -4.54 -24.56
N GLU A 77 -8.06 -5.76 -24.65
CA GLU A 77 -7.28 -7.00 -24.79
C GLU A 77 -6.48 -7.09 -26.10
N LYS A 78 -6.65 -6.15 -27.05
CA LYS A 78 -5.86 -6.07 -28.28
C LYS A 78 -4.52 -5.33 -28.09
N LEU A 79 -4.30 -4.69 -26.94
CA LEU A 79 -3.10 -3.92 -26.66
C LEU A 79 -1.88 -4.77 -26.26
N PRO A 80 -1.97 -5.80 -25.39
CA PRO A 80 -0.80 -6.55 -24.94
C PRO A 80 0.09 -7.14 -26.06
N PRO A 81 -0.46 -7.64 -27.20
CA PRO A 81 0.38 -8.09 -28.31
C PRO A 81 1.30 -7.01 -28.90
N GLN A 82 0.97 -5.73 -28.71
CA GLN A 82 1.76 -4.57 -29.19
C GLN A 82 2.79 -4.10 -28.14
N PHE A 83 2.65 -4.56 -26.90
CA PHE A 83 3.51 -4.15 -25.80
C PHE A 83 4.76 -5.04 -25.73
N ASN A 84 5.86 -4.59 -26.33
CA ASN A 84 7.13 -5.32 -26.37
C ASN A 84 8.31 -4.45 -25.91
N PRO A 85 8.51 -4.25 -24.60
CA PRO A 85 9.53 -3.34 -24.09
C PRO A 85 10.94 -3.93 -24.15
N THR A 86 11.47 -4.10 -25.35
CA THR A 86 12.82 -4.68 -25.57
C THR A 86 13.95 -3.79 -25.07
N GLN A 87 13.68 -2.51 -24.83
CA GLN A 87 14.65 -1.55 -24.29
C GLN A 87 14.53 -1.35 -22.77
N PHE A 88 13.66 -2.10 -22.08
CA PHE A 88 13.57 -2.00 -20.62
C PHE A 88 14.85 -2.50 -19.95
N ASP A 89 15.49 -1.60 -19.19
CA ASP A 89 16.65 -1.88 -18.35
C ASP A 89 16.41 -1.41 -16.91
N ALA A 90 16.27 -2.39 -16.00
CA ALA A 90 16.09 -2.12 -14.58
C ALA A 90 17.32 -1.44 -13.95
N ALA A 91 18.54 -1.76 -14.41
CA ALA A 91 19.77 -1.17 -13.88
C ALA A 91 19.87 0.30 -14.21
N GLU A 92 19.49 0.67 -15.44
CA GLU A 92 19.39 2.07 -15.85
C GLU A 92 18.34 2.82 -15.01
N TRP A 93 17.15 2.26 -14.84
CA TRP A 93 16.07 2.92 -14.07
C TRP A 93 16.44 3.13 -12.60
N VAL A 94 17.02 2.13 -11.95
CA VAL A 94 17.43 2.23 -10.55
C VAL A 94 18.62 3.17 -10.40
N ALA A 95 19.59 3.13 -11.33
CA ALA A 95 20.72 4.06 -11.34
C ALA A 95 20.25 5.51 -11.52
N LEU A 96 19.30 5.75 -12.43
CA LEU A 96 18.69 7.05 -12.65
C LEU A 96 17.99 7.57 -11.40
N ALA A 97 17.16 6.75 -10.76
CA ALA A 97 16.47 7.10 -9.51
C ALA A 97 17.48 7.49 -8.43
N LYS A 98 18.53 6.69 -8.26
CA LYS A 98 19.60 6.92 -7.29
C LYS A 98 20.38 8.21 -7.60
N ALA A 99 20.70 8.45 -8.86
CA ALA A 99 21.39 9.66 -9.31
C ALA A 99 20.55 10.93 -9.08
N ALA A 100 19.22 10.83 -9.24
CA ALA A 100 18.29 11.91 -8.88
C ALA A 100 18.17 12.13 -7.36
N GLY A 101 18.69 11.22 -6.54
CA GLY A 101 18.64 11.28 -5.08
C GLY A 101 17.47 10.53 -4.45
N ALA A 102 16.66 9.83 -5.24
CA ALA A 102 15.54 9.03 -4.73
C ALA A 102 16.05 7.88 -3.85
N LYS A 103 15.37 7.65 -2.72
CA LYS A 103 15.69 6.57 -1.77
C LYS A 103 14.84 5.33 -1.99
N TYR A 104 13.73 5.48 -2.70
CA TYR A 104 12.84 4.40 -3.05
C TYR A 104 12.18 4.61 -4.41
N ILE A 105 11.70 3.50 -4.97
CA ILE A 105 10.90 3.47 -6.19
C ILE A 105 9.55 2.85 -5.83
N THR A 106 8.46 3.46 -6.30
CA THR A 106 7.12 2.87 -6.30
C THR A 106 6.69 2.61 -7.74
N ILE A 107 6.36 1.37 -8.08
CA ILE A 107 5.96 1.00 -9.45
C ILE A 107 4.59 0.34 -9.46
N THR A 108 3.77 0.65 -10.49
CA THR A 108 2.49 -0.01 -10.74
C THR A 108 2.67 -1.51 -11.00
N SER A 109 2.42 -2.35 -9.99
CA SER A 109 2.35 -3.80 -10.17
C SER A 109 1.07 -4.23 -10.88
N LYS A 110 -0.02 -3.48 -10.66
CA LYS A 110 -1.30 -3.58 -11.37
C LYS A 110 -2.02 -2.23 -11.27
N HIS A 111 -2.49 -1.67 -12.39
CA HIS A 111 -3.32 -0.46 -12.40
C HIS A 111 -4.83 -0.80 -12.51
N HIS A 112 -5.68 0.21 -12.67
CA HIS A 112 -7.14 0.04 -12.77
C HIS A 112 -7.59 -0.82 -13.95
N ASP A 113 -6.80 -0.88 -15.04
CA ASP A 113 -7.05 -1.76 -16.18
C ASP A 113 -6.94 -3.27 -15.83
N GLY A 114 -6.53 -3.59 -14.59
CA GLY A 114 -6.37 -4.94 -14.09
C GLY A 114 -5.13 -5.66 -14.63
N PHE A 115 -4.35 -5.03 -15.51
CA PHE A 115 -3.21 -5.68 -16.16
C PHE A 115 -2.05 -5.80 -15.19
N ALA A 116 -1.70 -7.05 -14.83
CA ALA A 116 -0.60 -7.30 -13.93
C ALA A 116 0.74 -7.16 -14.66
N MET A 117 1.60 -6.29 -14.15
CA MET A 117 2.98 -6.09 -14.63
C MET A 117 3.93 -7.14 -14.07
N PHE A 118 3.43 -8.31 -13.65
CA PHE A 118 4.20 -9.43 -13.15
C PHE A 118 3.52 -10.76 -13.50
N GLY A 119 4.26 -11.88 -13.45
CA GLY A 119 3.76 -13.21 -13.80
C GLY A 119 2.88 -13.84 -12.72
N THR A 120 1.71 -13.25 -12.46
CA THR A 120 0.72 -13.79 -11.50
C THR A 120 0.11 -15.10 -11.94
N LYS A 121 -0.14 -16.02 -11.00
CA LYS A 121 -0.89 -17.26 -11.26
C LYS A 121 -2.40 -17.10 -11.18
N GLN A 122 -2.88 -15.92 -10.79
CA GLN A 122 -4.30 -15.68 -10.51
C GLN A 122 -5.11 -15.34 -11.77
N SER A 123 -4.45 -14.89 -12.84
CA SER A 123 -5.08 -14.56 -14.12
C SER A 123 -4.04 -14.56 -15.23
N SER A 124 -4.44 -14.96 -16.44
CA SER A 124 -3.64 -14.79 -17.64
C SER A 124 -3.60 -13.35 -18.13
N TRP A 125 -4.30 -12.40 -17.50
CA TRP A 125 -4.26 -10.97 -17.84
C TRP A 125 -3.03 -10.30 -17.22
N ASN A 126 -1.85 -10.67 -17.73
CA ASN A 126 -0.57 -10.21 -17.22
C ASN A 126 0.50 -10.08 -18.32
N ILE A 127 1.60 -9.38 -17.99
CA ILE A 127 2.69 -9.08 -18.92
C ILE A 127 3.40 -10.33 -19.46
N VAL A 128 3.54 -11.38 -18.64
CA VAL A 128 4.25 -12.60 -19.03
C VAL A 128 3.43 -13.42 -20.04
N ASP A 129 2.12 -13.52 -19.83
CA ASP A 129 1.24 -14.38 -20.62
C ASP A 129 0.66 -13.69 -21.86
N ARG A 130 0.46 -12.36 -21.85
CA ARG A 130 -0.26 -11.65 -22.93
C ARG A 130 0.63 -10.87 -23.88
N THR A 131 1.93 -10.79 -23.62
CA THR A 131 2.83 -9.94 -24.41
C THR A 131 3.93 -10.78 -25.09
N PRO A 132 4.43 -10.36 -26.25
CA PRO A 132 5.57 -11.04 -26.89
C PRO A 132 6.87 -10.95 -26.07
N TRP A 133 6.94 -10.06 -25.08
CA TRP A 133 8.13 -9.89 -24.25
C TRP A 133 8.32 -11.04 -23.26
N GLY A 134 7.21 -11.54 -22.68
CA GLY A 134 7.19 -12.78 -21.89
C GLY A 134 8.11 -12.77 -20.66
N ARG A 135 8.35 -11.62 -20.04
CA ARG A 135 9.28 -11.45 -18.91
C ARG A 135 8.62 -10.67 -17.77
N ASP A 136 9.09 -10.92 -16.55
CA ASP A 136 8.67 -10.19 -15.36
C ASP A 136 9.58 -8.97 -15.14
N PRO A 137 9.08 -7.74 -15.33
CA PRO A 137 9.84 -6.52 -15.10
C PRO A 137 9.99 -6.19 -13.61
N LEU A 138 9.03 -6.59 -12.76
CA LEU A 138 9.10 -6.33 -11.32
C LEU A 138 10.21 -7.15 -10.67
N GLN A 139 10.44 -8.39 -11.12
CA GLN A 139 11.56 -9.20 -10.64
C GLN A 139 12.89 -8.54 -10.95
N ARG A 140 13.06 -8.09 -12.20
CA ARG A 140 14.28 -7.39 -12.64
C ARG A 140 14.50 -6.11 -11.85
N LEU A 141 13.43 -5.35 -11.59
CA LEU A 141 13.50 -4.13 -10.81
C LEU A 141 13.81 -4.40 -9.33
N ALA A 142 13.22 -5.44 -8.73
CA ALA A 142 13.46 -5.85 -7.34
C ALA A 142 14.92 -6.26 -7.13
N ASP A 143 15.44 -7.14 -7.98
CA ASP A 143 16.83 -7.59 -7.94
C ASP A 143 17.79 -6.40 -7.98
N GLU A 144 17.49 -5.42 -8.83
CA GLU A 144 18.36 -4.28 -9.05
C GLU A 144 18.24 -3.20 -7.96
N CYS A 145 17.03 -2.98 -7.44
CA CYS A 145 16.79 -2.20 -6.24
C CYS A 145 17.62 -2.73 -5.06
N HIS A 146 17.63 -4.05 -4.86
CA HIS A 146 18.42 -4.70 -3.81
C HIS A 146 19.92 -4.52 -4.03
N LYS A 147 20.42 -4.72 -5.26
CA LYS A 147 21.84 -4.53 -5.59
C LYS A 147 22.31 -3.10 -5.34
N GLN A 148 21.49 -2.11 -5.70
CA GLN A 148 21.91 -0.70 -5.67
C GLN A 148 21.54 0.03 -4.37
N GLY A 149 20.83 -0.63 -3.45
CA GLY A 149 20.43 -0.06 -2.16
C GLY A 149 19.28 0.95 -2.27
N VAL A 150 18.36 0.74 -3.22
CA VAL A 150 17.14 1.53 -3.38
C VAL A 150 15.97 0.67 -2.90
N LYS A 151 15.09 1.20 -2.03
CA LYS A 151 13.97 0.40 -1.52
C LYS A 151 12.84 0.35 -2.54
N LEU A 152 12.26 -0.83 -2.80
CA LEU A 152 11.17 -1.00 -3.77
C LEU A 152 9.80 -1.06 -3.08
N PHE A 153 8.83 -0.34 -3.62
CA PHE A 153 7.42 -0.38 -3.24
C PHE A 153 6.60 -0.81 -4.45
N PHE A 154 5.54 -1.58 -4.19
CA PHE A 154 4.57 -1.91 -5.23
C PHE A 154 3.32 -1.07 -5.05
N TYR A 155 2.96 -0.30 -6.06
CA TYR A 155 1.60 0.19 -6.21
C TYR A 155 0.70 -0.97 -6.61
N TYR A 156 -0.47 -1.07 -6.00
CA TYR A 156 -1.48 -2.07 -6.34
C TYR A 156 -2.86 -1.43 -6.39
N SER A 157 -3.52 -1.51 -7.54
CA SER A 157 -4.91 -1.08 -7.64
C SER A 157 -5.89 -2.12 -7.10
N GLN A 158 -6.65 -1.70 -6.10
CA GLN A 158 -7.81 -2.40 -5.57
C GLN A 158 -9.03 -2.26 -6.50
N LEU A 159 -9.04 -1.25 -7.37
CA LEU A 159 -9.98 -1.17 -8.49
C LEU A 159 -9.49 -2.10 -9.62
N ASP A 160 -10.42 -2.73 -10.30
CA ASP A 160 -10.13 -3.59 -11.45
C ASP A 160 -11.25 -3.45 -12.48
N TRP A 161 -10.94 -2.96 -13.68
CA TRP A 161 -11.87 -2.81 -14.80
C TRP A 161 -11.94 -4.06 -15.68
N HIS A 162 -11.11 -5.07 -15.44
CA HIS A 162 -11.04 -6.31 -16.21
C HIS A 162 -11.76 -7.46 -15.49
N ASN A 163 -11.48 -7.64 -14.20
CA ASN A 163 -11.96 -8.80 -13.44
C ASN A 163 -13.51 -8.78 -13.30
N PRO A 164 -14.23 -9.82 -13.77
CA PRO A 164 -15.69 -9.88 -13.70
C PRO A 164 -16.21 -10.04 -12.25
N ASP A 165 -15.40 -10.55 -11.33
CA ASP A 165 -15.76 -10.69 -9.92
C ASP A 165 -15.72 -9.35 -9.15
N TYR A 166 -15.17 -8.28 -9.73
CA TYR A 166 -15.31 -6.91 -9.22
C TYR A 166 -16.75 -6.42 -9.42
N TYR A 167 -17.67 -7.02 -8.65
CA TYR A 167 -19.10 -6.87 -8.81
C TYR A 167 -19.81 -6.79 -7.44
N PRO A 168 -20.84 -5.94 -7.27
CA PRO A 168 -21.34 -4.94 -8.22
C PRO A 168 -20.25 -3.95 -8.66
N LEU A 169 -20.39 -3.35 -9.85
CA LEU A 169 -19.45 -2.32 -10.30
C LEU A 169 -19.39 -1.15 -9.30
N GLY A 170 -18.28 -0.42 -9.26
CA GLY A 170 -18.18 0.81 -8.49
C GLY A 170 -18.60 2.03 -9.31
N ARG A 171 -17.82 3.12 -9.21
CA ARG A 171 -18.12 4.42 -9.84
C ARG A 171 -17.58 4.52 -11.27
N THR A 172 -16.69 3.63 -11.67
CA THR A 172 -15.94 3.71 -12.93
C THR A 172 -15.98 2.38 -13.70
N GLY A 173 -15.50 2.40 -14.95
CA GLY A 173 -15.40 1.20 -15.78
C GLY A 173 -16.75 0.59 -16.18
N HIS A 174 -17.80 1.41 -16.26
CA HIS A 174 -19.16 0.98 -16.65
C HIS A 174 -19.24 0.55 -18.13
N THR A 175 -18.36 1.08 -18.98
CA THR A 175 -18.28 0.76 -20.42
C THR A 175 -17.43 -0.47 -20.71
N ALA A 176 -16.75 -1.04 -19.69
CA ALA A 176 -15.85 -2.17 -19.85
C ALA A 176 -16.57 -3.43 -20.39
N GLY A 177 -17.90 -3.47 -20.31
CA GLY A 177 -18.71 -4.58 -20.83
C GLY A 177 -18.55 -5.87 -20.03
N ARG A 178 -18.15 -5.76 -18.76
CA ARG A 178 -18.05 -6.92 -17.86
C ARG A 178 -19.43 -7.53 -17.63
N PRO A 179 -19.55 -8.87 -17.65
CA PRO A 179 -20.84 -9.53 -17.45
C PRO A 179 -21.40 -9.22 -16.05
N PRO A 180 -22.74 -9.11 -15.91
CA PRO A 180 -23.35 -9.01 -14.59
C PRO A 180 -23.19 -10.33 -13.83
N GLY A 181 -23.13 -10.25 -12.49
CA GLY A 181 -23.19 -11.44 -11.63
C GLY A 181 -21.84 -11.96 -11.11
N GLY A 182 -20.80 -11.12 -11.07
CA GLY A 182 -19.57 -11.45 -10.37
C GLY A 182 -19.71 -11.58 -8.85
N ASN A 183 -18.64 -12.00 -8.19
CA ASN A 183 -18.60 -12.22 -6.75
C ASN A 183 -17.51 -11.40 -6.05
N TRP A 184 -17.92 -10.37 -5.31
CA TRP A 184 -17.02 -9.52 -4.53
C TRP A 184 -16.03 -10.28 -3.63
N SER A 185 -16.46 -11.35 -2.96
CA SER A 185 -15.56 -12.15 -2.13
C SER A 185 -14.45 -12.80 -2.94
N LYS A 186 -14.77 -13.35 -4.12
CA LYS A 186 -13.78 -13.96 -5.01
C LYS A 186 -12.79 -12.94 -5.53
N TYR A 187 -13.23 -11.71 -5.79
CA TYR A 187 -12.34 -10.61 -6.16
C TYR A 187 -11.35 -10.28 -5.04
N LEU A 188 -11.81 -10.22 -3.79
CA LEU A 188 -10.93 -9.98 -2.65
C LEU A 188 -9.94 -11.14 -2.44
N ASP A 189 -10.39 -12.39 -2.61
CA ASP A 189 -9.51 -13.57 -2.54
C ASP A 189 -8.46 -13.54 -3.67
N TYR A 190 -8.83 -13.11 -4.88
CA TYR A 190 -7.93 -12.86 -6.01
C TYR A 190 -6.88 -11.78 -5.68
N MET A 191 -7.32 -10.65 -5.10
CA MET A 191 -6.44 -9.57 -4.68
C MET A 191 -5.44 -10.03 -3.62
N ASP A 192 -5.90 -10.70 -2.56
CA ASP A 192 -5.03 -11.20 -1.49
C ASP A 192 -4.03 -12.26 -2.00
N ALA A 193 -4.42 -13.07 -2.99
CA ALA A 193 -3.52 -14.02 -3.63
C ALA A 193 -2.43 -13.32 -4.46
N GLN A 194 -2.77 -12.27 -5.22
CA GLN A 194 -1.78 -11.45 -5.94
C GLN A 194 -0.85 -10.69 -4.99
N LEU A 195 -1.39 -10.13 -3.91
CA LEU A 195 -0.58 -9.49 -2.88
C LEU A 195 0.39 -10.49 -2.25
N THR A 196 -0.06 -11.72 -1.98
CA THR A 196 0.81 -12.79 -1.49
C THR A 196 1.99 -13.02 -2.44
N GLU A 197 1.75 -13.11 -3.76
CA GLU A 197 2.83 -13.27 -4.75
C GLU A 197 3.82 -12.09 -4.72
N LEU A 198 3.31 -10.84 -4.66
CA LEU A 198 4.14 -9.64 -4.57
C LEU A 198 4.96 -9.57 -3.27
N LEU A 199 4.43 -10.10 -2.17
CA LEU A 199 5.07 -10.07 -0.85
C LEU A 199 6.06 -11.23 -0.63
N THR A 200 6.02 -12.28 -1.45
CA THR A 200 6.89 -13.46 -1.26
C THR A 200 7.94 -13.66 -2.35
N ASN A 201 7.69 -13.21 -3.59
CA ASN A 201 8.54 -13.58 -4.73
C ASN A 201 9.67 -12.57 -5.01
N TYR A 202 9.54 -11.33 -4.53
CA TYR A 202 10.41 -10.21 -4.90
C TYR A 202 11.40 -9.81 -3.79
N GLY A 203 11.62 -10.68 -2.80
CA GLY A 203 12.44 -10.41 -1.62
C GLY A 203 11.86 -9.29 -0.72
N PRO A 204 12.70 -8.65 0.13
CA PRO A 204 12.23 -7.59 1.01
C PRO A 204 11.78 -6.36 0.22
N ILE A 205 10.56 -5.90 0.47
CA ILE A 205 10.02 -4.66 -0.10
C ILE A 205 9.84 -3.59 0.99
N GLY A 206 9.70 -2.34 0.55
CA GLY A 206 9.41 -1.20 1.42
C GLY A 206 7.95 -1.10 1.83
N GLY A 207 7.04 -1.57 0.98
CA GLY A 207 5.62 -1.48 1.25
C GLY A 207 4.73 -1.65 0.04
N ILE A 208 3.43 -1.60 0.30
CA ILE A 208 2.37 -1.57 -0.69
C ILE A 208 1.73 -0.18 -0.69
N TRP A 209 1.56 0.39 -1.88
CA TRP A 209 0.81 1.63 -2.09
C TRP A 209 -0.52 1.29 -2.78
N PHE A 210 -1.62 1.40 -2.05
CA PHE A 210 -2.95 1.06 -2.55
C PHE A 210 -3.67 2.23 -3.21
N ASP A 211 -4.46 1.92 -4.24
CA ASP A 211 -5.36 2.86 -4.90
C ASP A 211 -6.67 2.20 -5.35
N GLY A 212 -7.66 3.00 -5.71
CA GLY A 212 -8.92 2.52 -6.29
C GLY A 212 -9.97 2.10 -5.26
N TRP A 213 -9.63 2.10 -3.97
CA TRP A 213 -10.58 1.90 -2.88
C TRP A 213 -11.82 2.81 -2.98
N TRP A 214 -11.58 4.07 -3.37
CA TRP A 214 -12.58 5.12 -3.50
C TRP A 214 -13.64 4.84 -4.57
N ASP A 215 -13.44 3.84 -5.44
CA ASP A 215 -14.40 3.43 -6.45
C ASP A 215 -15.63 2.74 -5.81
N LYS A 216 -15.43 2.09 -4.65
CA LYS A 216 -16.48 1.42 -3.88
C LYS A 216 -16.36 1.73 -2.38
N PRO A 217 -16.64 2.96 -1.94
CA PRO A 217 -16.35 3.38 -0.56
C PRO A 217 -17.22 2.70 0.50
N ASP A 218 -18.35 2.14 0.09
CA ASP A 218 -19.32 1.47 0.97
C ASP A 218 -19.19 -0.06 0.94
N ALA A 219 -18.27 -0.61 0.14
CA ALA A 219 -18.01 -2.04 0.09
C ALA A 219 -17.16 -2.49 1.29
N ASP A 220 -17.37 -3.73 1.73
CA ASP A 220 -16.46 -4.38 2.68
C ASP A 220 -15.18 -4.81 1.94
N TRP A 221 -14.14 -4.00 2.03
CA TRP A 221 -12.84 -4.26 1.42
C TRP A 221 -11.96 -5.23 2.22
N ARG A 222 -12.40 -5.70 3.39
CA ARG A 222 -11.59 -6.56 4.28
C ARG A 222 -10.19 -6.02 4.58
N LEU A 223 -10.05 -4.69 4.67
CA LEU A 223 -8.75 -4.04 4.90
C LEU A 223 -7.99 -4.59 6.12
N PRO A 224 -8.62 -4.86 7.29
CA PRO A 224 -7.91 -5.47 8.41
C PRO A 224 -7.25 -6.81 8.06
N GLN A 225 -7.93 -7.65 7.28
CA GLN A 225 -7.44 -8.96 6.84
C GLN A 225 -6.29 -8.80 5.85
N THR A 226 -6.44 -7.93 4.85
CA THR A 226 -5.38 -7.63 3.87
C THR A 226 -4.15 -7.02 4.54
N TYR A 227 -4.31 -6.12 5.52
CA TYR A 227 -3.18 -5.51 6.22
C TYR A 227 -2.48 -6.52 7.15
N ALA A 228 -3.24 -7.39 7.82
CA ALA A 228 -2.67 -8.49 8.60
C ALA A 228 -1.90 -9.48 7.70
N LEU A 229 -2.39 -9.76 6.50
CA LEU A 229 -1.68 -10.57 5.50
C LEU A 229 -0.33 -9.92 5.13
N ILE A 230 -0.33 -8.61 4.82
CA ILE A 230 0.88 -7.85 4.49
C ILE A 230 1.90 -7.95 5.62
N HIS A 231 1.51 -7.60 6.85
CA HIS A 231 2.45 -7.61 7.98
C HIS A 231 2.88 -9.02 8.40
N ARG A 232 2.07 -10.05 8.14
CA ARG A 232 2.49 -11.45 8.36
C ARG A 232 3.60 -11.87 7.40
N LEU A 233 3.51 -11.46 6.13
CA LEU A 233 4.49 -11.83 5.09
C LEU A 233 5.71 -10.90 5.07
N GLN A 234 5.50 -9.61 5.33
CA GLN A 234 6.52 -8.57 5.36
C GLN A 234 6.26 -7.66 6.59
N PRO A 235 6.75 -8.03 7.79
CA PRO A 235 6.48 -7.28 9.03
C PRO A 235 6.90 -5.82 9.01
N THR A 236 7.85 -5.48 8.14
CA THR A 236 8.39 -4.12 7.98
C THR A 236 7.85 -3.38 6.76
N ALA A 237 6.91 -3.96 6.02
CA ALA A 237 6.25 -3.28 4.92
C ALA A 237 5.39 -2.14 5.43
N LEU A 238 5.54 -0.96 4.83
CA LEU A 238 4.62 0.15 5.01
C LEU A 238 3.38 -0.05 4.15
N ILE A 239 2.25 0.49 4.60
CA ILE A 239 1.01 0.49 3.85
C ILE A 239 0.62 1.95 3.62
N GLY A 240 0.71 2.39 2.37
CA GLY A 240 0.13 3.65 1.92
C GLY A 240 -1.20 3.38 1.23
N SER A 241 -2.19 4.26 1.39
CA SER A 241 -3.44 4.12 0.65
C SER A 241 -4.03 5.45 0.23
N ASN A 242 -4.43 5.53 -1.03
CA ASN A 242 -5.07 6.68 -1.65
C ASN A 242 -6.58 6.79 -1.38
N HIS A 243 -7.03 6.35 -0.21
CA HIS A 243 -8.45 6.47 0.14
C HIS A 243 -8.80 7.82 0.78
N HIS A 244 -7.83 8.74 0.99
CA HIS A 244 -8.00 10.04 1.66
C HIS A 244 -8.79 9.95 3.00
N ARG A 245 -8.68 8.82 3.69
CA ARG A 245 -9.22 8.61 5.05
C ARG A 245 -8.05 8.55 6.02
N SER A 246 -8.28 8.94 7.26
CA SER A 246 -7.32 8.69 8.34
C SER A 246 -6.94 7.20 8.36
N PRO A 247 -5.65 6.84 8.49
CA PRO A 247 -5.24 5.45 8.62
C PRO A 247 -6.01 4.78 9.76
N ASN A 248 -6.47 3.54 9.54
CA ASN A 248 -6.90 2.71 10.66
C ASN A 248 -5.69 2.51 11.60
N PRO A 249 -5.88 2.58 12.92
CA PRO A 249 -4.80 2.45 13.89
C PRO A 249 -4.06 1.11 13.78
#